data_AF-A0A7Y7L8N0-F1
#
_entry.id   AF-A0A7Y7L8N0-F1
#
_cell.length_a   1.000
_cell.length_b   1.000
_cell.length_c   1.000
_cell.angle_alpha   90.00
_cell.angle_beta   90.00
_cell.angle_gamma   90.00
#
_symmetry.space_group_name_H-M   'P 1'
#
loop_
_entity.id
_entity.type
_entity.pdbx_description
1 polymer ?
#
loop_
_entity_poly.entity_id
_entity_poly.type
_entity_poly.pdbx_seq_one_letter_code
_entity_poly.pdbx_strand_id
1 'polypeptide(L)'
;MIVIETPHHNVVIDNIDQVISMGGPWTGDLKIDNKLISTGCIVDNVLYDPDYSRLIFVRYHNIGKWRKDNYFTLNIVDLKSKKQYESIMHFDMVFITHITADYVEIVNAFHGEDLSTKRNYEIDGGFISIT
;
A
#
# COMPACT_ATOMS: atom_id res chain seq x y z
N MET A 1 9.51 0.38 -14.56
CA MET A 1 8.14 -0.16 -14.58
C MET A 1 8.18 -1.51 -13.90
N ILE A 2 7.29 -1.72 -12.93
CA ILE A 2 7.12 -2.96 -12.18
C ILE A 2 5.73 -3.49 -12.49
N VAL A 3 5.62 -4.78 -12.78
CA VAL A 3 4.35 -5.44 -13.11
C VAL A 3 3.94 -6.30 -11.93
N ILE A 4 2.67 -6.18 -11.53
CA ILE A 4 2.07 -6.97 -10.46
C ILE A 4 1.18 -8.01 -11.11
N GLU A 5 1.48 -9.27 -10.87
CA GLU A 5 0.75 -10.39 -11.48
C GLU A 5 -0.67 -10.44 -10.93
N THR A 6 -1.66 -10.26 -11.81
CA THR A 6 -3.07 -10.53 -11.49
C THR A 6 -3.73 -11.29 -12.64
N PRO A 7 -4.77 -12.12 -12.40
CA PRO A 7 -5.36 -12.99 -13.42
C PRO A 7 -6.02 -12.26 -14.59
N HIS A 8 -6.54 -11.05 -14.36
CA HIS A 8 -7.46 -10.37 -15.31
C HIS A 8 -7.18 -8.88 -15.50
N HIS A 9 -6.24 -8.30 -14.76
CA HIS A 9 -5.93 -6.87 -14.83
C HIS A 9 -4.45 -6.63 -15.08
N ASN A 10 -4.15 -5.63 -15.90
CA ASN A 10 -2.78 -5.16 -16.05
C ASN A 10 -2.48 -4.17 -14.92
N VAL A 11 -1.79 -4.62 -13.89
CA VAL A 11 -1.42 -3.80 -12.74
C VAL A 11 0.06 -3.46 -12.83
N VAL A 12 0.37 -2.16 -12.89
CA VAL A 12 1.75 -1.68 -13.05
C VAL A 12 2.04 -0.53 -12.10
N ILE A 13 3.30 -0.45 -11.66
CA ILE A 13 3.89 0.74 -11.05
C ILE A 13 4.92 1.33 -12.01
N ASP A 14 4.74 2.58 -12.39
CA ASP A 14 5.72 3.33 -13.18
C ASP A 14 6.07 4.67 -12.51
N ASN A 15 6.83 5.53 -13.20
CA ASN A 15 7.32 6.81 -12.67
C ASN A 15 7.95 6.66 -11.28
N ILE A 16 8.90 5.74 -11.18
CA ILE A 16 9.48 5.35 -9.90
C ILE A 16 10.45 6.44 -9.42
N ASP A 17 10.19 6.97 -8.24
CA ASP A 17 10.99 7.99 -7.57
C ASP A 17 11.41 7.51 -6.17
N GLN A 18 12.59 7.96 -5.74
CA GLN A 18 13.07 7.74 -4.38
C GLN A 18 12.63 8.89 -3.48
N VAL A 19 12.01 8.58 -2.35
CA VAL A 19 11.40 9.62 -1.50
C VAL A 19 12.12 9.85 -0.18
N ILE A 20 12.96 8.90 0.25
CA ILE A 20 13.78 9.01 1.45
C ILE A 20 15.25 8.73 1.09
N SER A 21 16.07 9.77 1.16
CA SER A 21 17.46 9.85 0.65
C SER A 21 18.51 9.03 1.41
N MET A 22 18.12 7.98 2.12
CA MET A 22 19.04 7.03 2.79
C MET A 22 18.64 5.57 2.52
N GLY A 23 18.44 5.23 1.24
CA GLY A 23 18.06 3.87 0.83
C GLY A 23 16.61 3.50 1.12
N GLY A 24 15.78 4.46 1.53
CA GLY A 24 14.37 4.27 1.86
C GLY A 24 13.44 4.29 0.64
N PRO A 25 12.15 3.92 0.84
CA PRO A 25 11.34 3.23 -0.14
C PRO A 25 11.15 4.02 -1.43
N TRP A 26 11.14 3.25 -2.52
CA TRP A 26 10.77 3.73 -3.83
C TRP A 26 9.26 3.88 -3.89
N THR A 27 8.80 5.01 -4.41
CA THR A 27 7.39 5.22 -4.74
C THR A 27 7.18 5.28 -6.24
N GLY A 28 5.98 5.01 -6.70
CA GLY A 28 5.60 5.28 -8.09
C GLY A 28 4.10 5.46 -8.26
N ASP A 29 3.70 5.56 -9.52
CA ASP A 29 2.31 5.68 -9.95
C ASP A 29 1.72 4.28 -10.15
N LEU A 30 0.70 3.94 -9.36
CA LEU A 30 -0.06 2.71 -9.51
C LEU A 30 -1.12 2.89 -10.60
N LYS A 31 -1.06 2.03 -11.62
CA LYS A 31 -2.02 1.98 -12.72
C LYS A 31 -2.65 0.60 -12.83
N ILE A 32 -3.94 0.58 -13.11
CA ILE A 32 -4.73 -0.63 -13.39
C ILE A 32 -5.36 -0.45 -14.75
N ASP A 33 -5.09 -1.37 -15.69
CA ASP A 33 -5.56 -1.32 -17.07
C ASP A 33 -5.24 0.03 -17.73
N ASN A 34 -4.01 0.52 -17.52
CA ASN A 34 -3.49 1.82 -17.96
C ASN A 34 -4.18 3.06 -17.37
N LYS A 35 -5.11 2.89 -16.43
CA LYS A 35 -5.73 4.01 -15.70
C LYS A 35 -4.96 4.28 -14.42
N LEU A 36 -4.59 5.55 -14.20
CA LEU A 36 -4.00 5.98 -12.94
C LEU A 36 -4.98 5.79 -11.79
N ILE A 37 -4.53 5.09 -10.75
CA ILE A 37 -5.28 4.82 -9.53
C ILE A 37 -4.73 5.65 -8.39
N SER A 38 -3.41 5.65 -8.21
CA SER A 38 -2.77 6.36 -7.10
C SER A 38 -1.36 6.79 -7.45
N THR A 39 -0.93 7.91 -6.87
CA THR A 39 0.45 8.41 -6.93
C THR A 39 1.12 8.24 -5.58
N GLY A 40 2.44 8.09 -5.55
CA GLY A 40 3.19 7.91 -4.30
C GLY A 40 3.00 6.51 -3.69
N CYS A 41 2.69 5.51 -4.51
CA CYS A 41 2.52 4.13 -4.07
C CYS A 41 3.87 3.50 -3.73
N ILE A 42 4.01 2.90 -2.55
CA ILE A 42 5.27 2.25 -2.13
C ILE A 42 5.44 0.95 -2.91
N VAL A 43 6.50 0.87 -3.70
CA VAL A 43 6.76 -0.20 -4.67
C VAL A 43 6.69 -1.59 -4.04
N ASP A 44 7.33 -1.77 -2.88
CA ASP A 44 7.42 -3.08 -2.21
C ASP A 44 6.16 -3.42 -1.40
N ASN A 45 5.16 -2.55 -1.39
CA ASN A 45 3.96 -2.66 -0.57
C ASN A 45 2.71 -2.57 -1.43
N VAL A 46 2.69 -3.33 -2.53
CA VAL A 46 1.49 -3.56 -3.32
C VAL A 46 1.30 -5.06 -3.46
N LEU A 47 0.17 -5.53 -2.98
CA LEU A 47 -0.13 -6.95 -2.88
C LEU A 47 -1.51 -7.23 -3.45
N TYR A 48 -1.61 -8.36 -4.15
CA TYR A 48 -2.85 -8.85 -4.71
C TYR A 48 -3.47 -9.91 -3.80
N ASP A 49 -4.75 -9.71 -3.47
CA ASP A 49 -5.58 -10.68 -2.77
C ASP A 49 -6.50 -11.37 -3.79
N PRO A 50 -6.24 -12.66 -4.13
CA PRO A 50 -6.99 -13.38 -5.14
C PRO A 50 -8.43 -13.69 -4.71
N ASP A 51 -8.66 -13.95 -3.42
CA ASP A 51 -9.95 -14.42 -2.91
C ASP A 51 -11.04 -13.36 -3.09
N TYR A 52 -10.67 -12.10 -2.88
CA TYR A 52 -11.59 -10.96 -3.04
C TYR A 52 -11.35 -10.18 -4.34
N SER A 53 -10.34 -10.55 -5.13
CA SER A 53 -9.94 -9.83 -6.34
C SER A 53 -9.69 -8.34 -6.07
N ARG A 54 -8.85 -8.05 -5.07
CA ARG A 54 -8.52 -6.68 -4.64
C ARG A 54 -7.02 -6.47 -4.56
N LEU A 55 -6.59 -5.22 -4.70
CA LEU A 55 -5.24 -4.79 -4.40
C LEU A 55 -5.22 -4.09 -3.05
N ILE A 56 -4.20 -4.36 -2.27
CA ILE A 56 -3.92 -3.66 -1.01
C ILE A 56 -2.55 -3.02 -1.15
N PHE A 57 -2.46 -1.72 -0.85
CA PHE A 57 -1.21 -1.00 -1.01
C PHE A 57 -1.00 0.15 -0.03
N VAL A 58 0.28 0.45 0.21
CA VAL A 58 0.70 1.61 0.99
C VAL A 58 0.93 2.79 0.06
N ARG A 59 0.38 3.95 0.44
CA ARG A 59 0.63 5.23 -0.21
C ARG A 59 1.39 6.15 0.72
N TYR A 60 2.41 6.83 0.21
CA TYR A 60 3.12 7.90 0.88
C TYR A 60 2.56 9.27 0.49
N HIS A 61 2.38 10.12 1.49
CA HIS A 61 1.89 11.49 1.34
C HIS A 61 2.98 12.47 1.75
N ASN A 62 3.46 13.25 0.77
CA ASN A 62 4.39 14.34 0.99
C ASN A 62 3.63 15.66 1.10
N ILE A 63 3.34 16.10 2.33
CA ILE A 63 2.50 17.29 2.56
C ILE A 63 3.35 18.50 2.92
N GLY A 64 4.55 18.28 3.47
CA GLY A 64 5.41 19.34 3.97
C GLY A 64 6.87 19.14 3.62
N LYS A 65 7.65 20.20 3.88
CA LYS A 65 9.12 20.12 3.74
C LYS A 65 9.75 19.27 4.84
N TRP A 66 9.05 19.02 5.94
CA TRP A 66 9.56 18.29 7.08
C TRP A 66 9.02 16.87 7.12
N ARG A 67 9.90 15.89 7.37
CA ARG A 67 9.53 14.47 7.43
C ARG A 67 8.36 14.18 8.38
N LYS A 68 8.25 14.93 9.48
CA LYS A 68 7.18 14.81 10.48
C LYS A 68 5.78 15.14 9.94
N ASP A 69 5.69 15.87 8.83
CA ASP A 69 4.42 16.26 8.21
C ASP A 69 3.95 15.21 7.18
N ASN A 70 4.82 14.24 6.87
CA ASN A 70 4.56 13.20 5.90
C ASN A 70 4.02 11.96 6.60
N TYR A 71 3.13 11.24 5.93
CA TYR A 71 2.51 10.05 6.49
C TYR A 71 2.25 9.01 5.41
N PHE A 72 1.96 7.80 5.85
CA PHE A 72 1.52 6.72 4.99
C PHE A 72 0.03 6.43 5.21
N THR A 73 -0.67 5.98 4.16
CA THR A 73 -2.03 5.41 4.27
C THR A 73 -2.08 4.01 3.67
N LEU A 74 -3.01 3.21 4.17
CA LEU A 74 -3.30 1.89 3.64
C LEU A 74 -4.56 1.96 2.78
N ASN A 75 -4.44 1.44 1.57
CA ASN A 75 -5.44 1.59 0.52
C ASN A 75 -5.87 0.23 0.03
N ILE A 76 -7.16 0.09 -0.24
CA ILE A 76 -7.74 -1.10 -0.86
C ILE A 76 -8.42 -0.67 -2.16
N VAL A 77 -8.17 -1.40 -3.24
CA VAL A 77 -8.89 -1.23 -4.51
C VAL A 77 -9.52 -2.55 -4.88
N ASP A 78 -10.85 -2.57 -4.98
CA ASP A 78 -11.60 -3.68 -5.55
C ASP A 78 -11.44 -3.63 -7.09
N LEU A 79 -10.88 -4.69 -7.67
CA LEU A 79 -10.61 -4.75 -9.11
C LEU A 79 -11.88 -4.94 -9.94
N LYS A 80 -12.91 -5.57 -9.37
CA LYS A 80 -14.20 -5.81 -10.06
C LYS A 80 -15.02 -4.53 -10.13
N SER A 81 -15.18 -3.86 -8.99
CA SER A 81 -15.99 -2.63 -8.92
C SER A 81 -15.21 -1.35 -9.25
N LYS A 82 -13.87 -1.43 -9.29
CA LYS A 82 -12.94 -0.29 -9.44
C LYS A 82 -13.14 0.78 -8.36
N LYS A 83 -13.74 0.41 -7.24
CA LYS A 83 -13.90 1.29 -6.07
C LYS A 83 -12.61 1.27 -5.26
N GLN A 84 -12.18 2.45 -4.87
CA GLN A 84 -11.05 2.66 -3.97
C GLN A 84 -11.59 3.02 -2.60
N TYR A 85 -11.03 2.36 -1.60
CA TYR A 85 -11.26 2.62 -0.19
C TYR A 85 -9.90 3.02 0.41
N GLU A 86 -9.85 4.18 1.04
CA GLU A 86 -8.67 4.65 1.75
C GLU A 86 -8.97 4.59 3.23
N SER A 87 -8.28 3.70 3.95
CA SER A 87 -8.27 3.78 5.41
C SER A 87 -7.20 4.78 5.78
N ILE A 88 -7.63 5.95 6.26
CA ILE A 88 -6.74 7.00 6.76
C ILE A 88 -6.22 6.54 8.13
N MET A 89 -5.35 5.55 8.11
CA MET A 89 -4.49 5.23 9.24
C MET A 89 -3.18 5.94 8.97
N HIS A 90 -2.93 7.01 9.71
CA HIS A 90 -1.66 7.72 9.64
C HIS A 90 -0.61 6.92 10.38
N PHE A 91 0.43 6.56 9.66
CA PHE A 91 1.58 5.86 10.20
C PHE A 91 2.85 6.65 9.91
N ASP A 92 3.79 6.60 10.86
CA ASP A 92 5.12 7.17 10.69
C ASP A 92 5.99 6.30 9.75
N MET A 93 5.81 4.97 9.79
CA MET A 93 6.37 3.97 8.86
C MET A 93 5.39 2.79 8.71
N VAL A 94 5.33 2.17 7.51
CA VAL A 94 4.44 1.03 7.23
C VAL A 94 5.15 0.04 6.35
N PHE A 95 5.11 -1.22 6.77
CA PHE A 95 5.44 -2.35 5.91
C PHE A 95 4.40 -3.46 6.08
N ILE A 96 3.80 -3.88 4.97
CA ILE A 96 2.86 -5.00 4.93
C ILE A 96 3.67 -6.29 4.82
N THR A 97 3.62 -7.12 5.86
CA THR A 97 4.36 -8.39 5.90
C THR A 97 3.53 -9.56 5.40
N HIS A 98 2.20 -9.51 5.57
CA HIS A 98 1.30 -10.58 5.18
C HIS A 98 -0.11 -10.06 4.90
N ILE A 99 -0.83 -10.73 3.99
CA ILE A 99 -2.22 -10.45 3.69
C ILE A 99 -3.00 -11.76 3.63
N THR A 100 -4.18 -11.73 4.21
CA THR A 100 -5.20 -12.76 4.06
C THR A 100 -6.53 -12.14 3.65
N ALA A 101 -7.53 -13.00 3.44
CA ALA A 101 -8.94 -12.64 3.31
C ALA A 101 -9.41 -11.66 4.40
N ASP A 102 -9.04 -11.91 5.65
CA ASP A 102 -9.69 -11.31 6.81
C ASP A 102 -8.83 -10.27 7.52
N TYR A 103 -7.51 -10.33 7.35
CA TYR A 103 -6.59 -9.38 7.98
C TYR A 103 -5.37 -9.06 7.13
N VAL A 104 -4.81 -7.89 7.39
CA VAL A 104 -3.49 -7.45 6.93
C VAL A 104 -2.55 -7.34 8.13
N GLU A 105 -1.37 -7.90 8.01
CA GLU A 105 -0.31 -7.80 9.01
C GLU A 105 0.63 -6.65 8.64
N ILE A 106 0.81 -5.72 9.57
CA ILE A 106 1.60 -4.50 9.37
C ILE A 106 2.62 -4.37 10.48
N VAL A 107 3.82 -3.90 10.13
CA VAL A 107 4.85 -3.46 11.06
C VAL A 107 5.16 -1.98 10.84
N ASN A 108 5.45 -1.26 11.92
CA ASN A 108 5.87 0.14 11.90
C ASN A 108 7.40 0.24 11.74
N ALA A 109 7.90 -0.34 10.64
CA ALA A 109 9.32 -0.43 10.31
C ALA A 109 9.52 -0.45 8.79
N PHE A 110 10.74 -0.12 8.32
CA PHE A 110 11.12 -0.38 6.93
C PHE A 110 11.53 -1.85 6.75
N HIS A 111 11.02 -2.50 5.70
CA HIS A 111 11.35 -3.89 5.33
C HIS A 111 11.22 -4.95 6.44
N GLY A 112 10.43 -4.67 7.49
CA GLY A 112 10.24 -5.62 8.59
C GLY A 112 11.47 -5.85 9.47
N GLU A 113 12.44 -4.94 9.49
CA GLU A 113 13.63 -5.04 10.34
C GLU A 113 13.31 -5.07 11.86
N ASP A 114 12.15 -4.54 12.27
CA ASP A 114 11.65 -4.63 13.63
C ASP A 114 10.21 -5.17 13.67
N LEU A 115 10.09 -6.46 14.00
CA LEU A 115 8.81 -7.16 14.13
C LEU A 115 8.11 -6.90 15.47
N SER A 116 8.73 -6.20 16.42
CA SER A 116 8.12 -5.93 17.73
C SER A 116 6.88 -5.02 17.64
N THR A 117 6.75 -4.31 16.53
CA THR A 117 5.62 -3.41 16.23
C THR A 117 4.50 -4.06 15.44
N LYS A 118 4.57 -5.38 15.20
CA LYS A 118 3.59 -6.13 14.42
C LYS A 118 2.17 -5.97 14.97
N ARG A 119 1.24 -5.62 14.09
CA ARG A 119 -0.18 -5.52 14.36
C ARG A 119 -0.99 -6.11 13.22
N ASN A 120 -2.07 -6.79 13.58
CA ASN A 120 -3.08 -7.25 12.63
C ASN A 120 -4.18 -6.21 12.55
N TYR A 121 -4.65 -5.95 11.33
CA TYR A 121 -5.79 -5.10 11.07
C TYR A 121 -6.83 -5.91 10.32
N GLU A 122 -8.06 -5.91 10.81
CA GLU A 122 -9.17 -6.61 10.17
C GLU A 122 -9.61 -5.87 8.91
N ILE A 123 -10.00 -6.65 7.90
CA ILE A 123 -10.52 -6.12 6.64
C ILE A 123 -12.02 -6.45 6.55
N ASP A 124 -12.88 -5.46 6.82
CA ASP A 124 -14.33 -5.59 6.73
C ASP A 124 -14.90 -4.76 5.57
N GLY A 125 -15.41 -5.43 4.53
CA GLY A 125 -16.13 -4.77 3.44
C GLY A 125 -15.35 -3.69 2.67
N GLY A 126 -14.01 -3.71 2.73
CA GLY A 126 -13.13 -2.70 2.13
C GLY A 126 -12.62 -1.64 3.11
N PHE A 127 -13.01 -1.72 4.37
CA PHE A 127 -12.47 -0.91 5.46
C PHE A 127 -11.43 -1.70 6.24
N ILE A 128 -10.46 -0.99 6.79
CA ILE A 128 -9.43 -1.58 7.65
C ILE A 128 -9.56 -0.95 9.03
N SER A 129 -9.82 -1.78 10.04
CA SER A 129 -10.01 -1.37 11.43
C SER A 129 -8.96 -1.99 12.35
N ILE A 130 -8.70 -1.31 13.47
CA ILE A 130 -7.82 -1.78 14.54
C ILE A 130 -8.65 -2.73 15.43
N THR A 131 -8.09 -3.90 15.73
CA THR A 131 -8.61 -4.83 16.75
C THR A 131 -8.09 -4.48 18.15
#